data_AF-A0A1U7JL25-F1
#
_entry.id   AF-A0A1U7JL25-F1
#
_cell.length_a   1.000
_cell.length_b   1.000
_cell.length_c   1.000
_cell.angle_alpha   90.00
_cell.angle_beta   90.00
_cell.angle_gamma   90.00
#
_symmetry.space_group_name_H-M   'P 1'
#
loop_
_entity.id
_entity.type
_entity.pdbx_description
1 polymer ?
#
loop_
_entity_poly.entity_id
_entity_poly.type
_entity_poly.pdbx_seq_one_letter_code
_entity_poly.pdbx_strand_id
1 'polypeptide(L)'
;MSVIEETGDERDPLFMRLLFLVPIIGWLFRDAVYGKSDAKYYFCANFFVGWALAIYFFGYPALIIPTLALVVLAFTWIVAVCR
;
A
#
# COMPACT_ATOMS: atom_id res chain seq x y z
N MET A 1 31.99 -27.58 -21.96
CA MET A 1 31.67 -27.33 -23.38
C MET A 1 30.30 -27.97 -23.60
N SER A 2 29.14 -27.32 -23.48
CA SER A 2 28.65 -25.96 -23.79
C SER A 2 27.99 -25.30 -22.55
N VAL A 3 28.26 -24.03 -22.17
CA VAL A 3 27.79 -22.78 -22.81
C VAL A 3 26.24 -22.73 -22.68
N ILE A 4 25.51 -21.84 -21.98
CA ILE A 4 25.65 -20.47 -21.43
C ILE A 4 24.40 -20.27 -20.51
N GLU A 5 24.51 -19.88 -19.24
CA GLU A 5 24.13 -18.56 -18.67
C GLU A 5 23.02 -17.76 -19.40
N GLU A 6 21.79 -17.72 -18.88
CA GLU A 6 20.88 -16.55 -18.92
C GLU A 6 19.73 -16.82 -17.91
N THR A 7 19.69 -16.20 -16.72
CA THR A 7 19.17 -14.83 -16.44
C THR A 7 17.86 -14.53 -17.15
N GLY A 8 16.74 -14.73 -16.45
CA GLY A 8 15.44 -14.37 -16.99
C GLY A 8 14.30 -14.77 -16.07
N ASP A 9 14.28 -14.22 -14.85
CA ASP A 9 13.04 -14.03 -14.08
C ASP A 9 12.15 -13.05 -14.87
N GLU A 10 11.65 -13.48 -16.02
CA GLU A 10 10.91 -12.68 -16.99
C GLU A 10 9.43 -12.63 -16.59
N ARG A 11 9.21 -12.28 -15.33
CA ARG A 11 7.96 -11.69 -14.86
C ARG A 11 8.33 -10.43 -14.12
N ASP A 12 8.96 -9.49 -14.82
CA ASP A 12 9.01 -8.11 -14.39
C ASP A 12 7.56 -7.71 -14.14
N PRO A 13 7.08 -7.63 -12.88
CA PRO A 13 5.72 -7.25 -12.67
C PRO A 13 5.77 -5.77 -13.03
N LEU A 14 5.11 -5.37 -14.11
CA LEU A 14 4.82 -3.96 -14.38
C LEU A 14 4.29 -3.29 -13.10
N PHE A 15 3.63 -4.07 -12.25
CA PHE A 15 3.26 -3.77 -10.87
C PHE A 15 4.39 -3.29 -9.94
N MET A 16 5.58 -3.92 -9.93
CA MET A 16 6.72 -3.47 -9.11
C MET A 16 7.31 -2.15 -9.63
N ARG A 17 7.49 -1.98 -10.94
CA ARG A 17 7.94 -0.68 -11.50
C ARG A 17 6.92 0.43 -11.25
N LEU A 18 5.62 0.12 -11.31
CA LEU A 18 4.55 1.08 -11.02
C LEU A 18 4.47 1.45 -9.53
N LEU A 19 4.73 0.49 -8.63
CA LEU A 19 4.85 0.73 -7.18
C LEU A 19 6.10 1.55 -6.82
N PHE A 20 7.23 1.34 -7.53
CA PHE A 20 8.47 2.10 -7.32
C PHE A 20 8.45 3.50 -7.94
N LEU A 21 7.55 3.77 -8.90
CA LEU A 21 7.38 5.10 -9.49
C LEU A 21 6.54 6.05 -8.62
N VAL A 22 5.78 5.50 -7.66
CA VAL A 22 5.04 6.30 -6.68
C VAL A 22 5.97 6.52 -5.49
N PRO A 23 6.59 7.71 -5.34
CA PRO A 23 7.63 7.97 -4.32
C PRO A 23 7.16 7.71 -2.88
N ILE A 24 5.85 7.67 -2.62
CA ILE A 24 5.28 7.44 -1.29
C ILE A 24 4.98 5.95 -1.01
N ILE A 25 4.59 5.18 -2.04
CA ILE A 25 4.19 3.78 -1.90
C ILE A 25 5.37 2.82 -2.13
N GLY A 26 6.35 3.19 -2.94
CA GLY A 26 7.57 2.39 -3.16
C GLY A 26 8.44 2.23 -1.91
N TRP A 27 8.46 3.23 -1.02
CA TRP A 27 9.11 3.13 0.30
C TRP A 27 8.35 2.20 1.24
N LEU A 28 7.01 2.33 1.27
CA LEU A 28 6.12 1.49 2.09
C LEU A 28 6.26 -0.02 1.76
N PHE A 29 6.39 -0.35 0.48
CA PHE A 29 6.55 -1.73 0.02
C PHE A 29 7.96 -2.28 0.27
N ARG A 30 8.99 -1.43 0.23
CA ARG A 30 10.37 -1.82 0.57
C ARG A 30 10.48 -2.21 2.05
N ASP A 31 9.79 -1.54 2.96
CA ASP A 31 9.75 -1.91 4.38
C ASP A 31 8.94 -3.18 4.66
N ALA A 32 7.84 -3.40 3.90
CA ALA A 32 7.00 -4.59 4.05
C ALA A 32 7.68 -5.89 3.57
N VAL A 33 8.58 -5.82 2.58
CA VAL A 33 9.26 -6.98 2.00
C VAL A 33 10.54 -7.37 2.75
N TYR A 34 11.26 -6.41 3.36
CA TYR A 34 12.58 -6.66 3.94
C TYR A 34 12.64 -6.66 5.47
N GLY A 35 11.60 -6.22 6.18
CA GLY A 35 11.70 -5.95 7.61
C GLY A 35 11.33 -7.13 8.52
N LYS A 36 12.27 -7.48 9.41
CA LYS A 36 12.03 -8.23 10.67
C LYS A 36 11.08 -7.44 11.60
N SER A 37 10.58 -8.04 12.68
CA SER A 37 9.58 -7.57 13.69
C SER A 37 9.24 -6.06 13.78
N ASP A 38 10.18 -5.15 13.61
CA ASP A 38 9.99 -3.69 13.61
C ASP A 38 9.34 -3.12 12.34
N ALA A 39 9.26 -3.89 11.26
CA ALA A 39 8.68 -3.50 9.97
C ALA A 39 7.24 -2.98 10.07
N LYS A 40 6.48 -3.52 11.01
CA LYS A 40 5.08 -3.16 11.23
C LYS A 40 4.92 -1.70 11.67
N TYR A 41 5.89 -1.18 12.42
CA TYR A 41 5.88 0.21 12.88
C TYR A 41 6.22 1.17 11.74
N TYR A 42 7.21 0.83 10.90
CA TYR A 42 7.57 1.64 9.73
C TYR A 42 6.44 1.69 8.69
N PHE A 43 5.73 0.59 8.49
CA PHE A 43 4.54 0.57 7.63
C PHE A 43 3.44 1.51 8.14
N CYS A 44 3.08 1.44 9.43
CA CYS A 44 2.10 2.36 10.01
C CYS A 44 2.56 3.82 9.93
N ALA A 45 3.82 4.10 10.27
CA ALA A 45 4.37 5.46 10.22
C ALA A 45 4.26 6.05 8.80
N ASN A 46 4.66 5.29 7.78
CA ASN A 46 4.62 5.75 6.40
C ASN A 46 3.19 5.86 5.85
N PHE A 47 2.26 5.01 6.30
CA PHE A 47 0.82 5.17 6.02
C PHE A 47 0.27 6.48 6.61
N PHE A 48 0.58 6.78 7.87
CA PHE A 48 0.17 8.03 8.51
C PHE A 48 0.79 9.26 7.84
N VAL A 49 2.06 9.21 7.45
CA VAL A 49 2.73 10.29 6.71
C VAL A 49 2.09 10.50 5.33
N GLY A 50 1.81 9.42 4.59
CA GLY A 50 1.10 9.50 3.32
C GLY A 50 -0.31 10.06 3.47
N TRP A 51 -1.02 9.68 4.53
CA TRP A 51 -2.34 10.21 4.84
C TRP A 51 -2.30 11.69 5.24
N ALA A 52 -1.32 12.11 6.03
CA ALA A 52 -1.08 13.51 6.36
C ALA A 52 -0.76 14.35 5.12
N LEU A 53 0.03 13.82 4.18
CA LEU A 53 0.28 14.48 2.89
C LEU A 53 -1.01 14.59 2.07
N ALA A 54 -1.83 13.54 2.03
CA ALA A 54 -3.11 13.58 1.35
C ALA A 54 -4.05 14.64 1.94
N ILE A 55 -4.09 14.77 3.26
CA ILE A 55 -4.82 15.85 3.95
C ILE A 55 -4.23 17.22 3.61
N TYR A 56 -2.90 17.35 3.49
CA TYR A 56 -2.28 18.62 3.11
C TYR A 56 -2.60 19.04 1.67
N PHE A 57 -2.56 18.12 0.70
CA PHE A 57 -2.81 18.42 -0.72
C PHE A 57 -4.30 18.55 -1.06
N PHE A 58 -5.13 17.65 -0.54
CA PHE A 58 -6.56 17.61 -0.87
C PHE A 58 -7.42 18.32 0.18
N GLY A 59 -6.95 18.46 1.43
CA GLY A 59 -7.68 19.11 2.51
C GLY A 59 -8.76 18.20 3.13
N TYR A 60 -9.91 18.82 3.38
CA TYR A 60 -11.10 18.18 3.93
C TYR A 60 -11.60 16.90 3.19
N PRO A 61 -11.60 16.82 1.85
CA PRO A 61 -12.03 15.60 1.15
C PRO A 61 -11.21 14.35 1.51
N ALA A 62 -9.94 14.48 1.90
CA ALA A 62 -9.13 13.34 2.33
C ALA A 62 -9.64 12.68 3.63
N LEU A 63 -10.43 13.40 4.43
CA LEU A 63 -11.11 12.87 5.63
C LEU A 63 -12.51 12.36 5.30
N ILE A 64 -13.26 13.08 4.45
CA ILE A 64 -14.64 12.72 4.11
C ILE A 64 -14.75 11.36 3.42
N ILE A 65 -13.87 11.09 2.46
CA ILE A 65 -13.91 9.85 1.68
C ILE A 65 -13.75 8.61 2.59
N PRO A 66 -12.72 8.50 3.45
CA PRO A 66 -12.59 7.35 4.34
C PRO A 66 -13.74 7.27 5.34
N THR A 67 -14.29 8.39 5.82
CA THR A 67 -15.48 8.37 6.70
C THR A 67 -16.69 7.78 5.99
N LEU A 68 -17.01 8.21 4.76
CA LEU A 68 -18.13 7.64 4.00
C LEU A 68 -17.90 6.16 3.66
N ALA A 69 -16.66 5.78 3.32
CA ALA A 69 -16.30 4.40 3.08
C ALA A 69 -16.53 3.52 4.33
N LEU A 70 -16.14 4.00 5.52
CA LEU A 70 -16.39 3.30 6.78
C LEU A 70 -17.87 3.16 7.11
N VAL A 71 -18.72 4.14 6.74
CA VAL A 71 -20.17 4.03 6.90
C VAL A 71 -20.71 2.87 6.05
N VAL A 72 -20.35 2.80 4.77
CA VAL A 72 -20.75 1.68 3.89
C VAL A 72 -20.26 0.34 4.45
N LEU A 73 -19.02 0.32 4.96
CA LEU A 73 -18.42 -0.88 5.54
C LEU A 73 -19.13 -1.32 6.82
N ALA A 74 -19.53 -0.39 7.68
CA ALA A 74 -20.29 -0.67 8.90
C ALA A 74 -21.67 -1.27 8.58
N PHE A 75 -22.41 -0.69 7.62
CA PHE A 75 -23.69 -1.25 7.18
C PHE A 75 -23.53 -2.65 6.59
N THR A 76 -22.51 -2.84 5.75
CA THR A 76 -22.19 -4.16 5.17
C THR A 76 -21.88 -5.17 6.27
N TRP A 77 -21.16 -4.76 7.32
CA TRP A 77 -20.79 -5.61 8.44
C TRP A 77 -22.00 -5.99 9.30
N ILE A 78 -22.92 -5.06 9.57
CA ILE A 78 -24.18 -5.33 10.28
C ILE A 78 -25.01 -6.35 9.50
N VAL A 79 -25.24 -6.12 8.21
CA VAL A 79 -25.96 -7.05 7.33
C VAL A 79 -25.24 -8.40 7.26
N ALA A 80 -23.92 -8.41 7.44
CA ALA A 80 -23.13 -9.62 7.45
C ALA A 80 -23.20 -10.47 8.70
N VAL A 81 -23.45 -9.85 9.84
CA VAL A 81 -23.65 -10.56 11.11
C VAL A 81 -25.09 -11.01 11.28
N CYS A 82 -26.06 -10.29 10.71
CA CYS A 82 -27.49 -10.61 10.83
C CYS A 82 -28.00 -11.66 9.84
N ARG A 83 -27.21 -12.05 8.84
CA ARG A 83 -27.52 -13.17 7.94
C ARG A 83 -27.09 -14.50 8.56
#